data_AF-A0A7V1K323-F1
#
_entry.id   AF-A0A7V1K323-F1
#
_cell.length_a   1.000
_cell.length_b   1.000
_cell.length_c   1.000
_cell.angle_alpha   90.00
_cell.angle_beta   90.00
_cell.angle_gamma   90.00
#
_symmetry.space_group_name_H-M   'P 1'
#
loop_
_entity.id
_entity.type
_entity.pdbx_description
1 polymer ?
#
loop_
_entity_poly.entity_id
_entity_poly.type
_entity_poly.pdbx_seq_one_letter_code
_entity_poly.pdbx_strand_id
1 'polypeptide(L)'
;MQYTKILIATTAIVTGLLLAACTSSSLPSGNDYVYQGINFGSDRNANFKKGVQDACRTADGDYTKNHDQFKNNKNYRIGWEDGRLKCKGK
;
A
#
# COMPACT_ATOMS: atom_id res chain seq x y z
N MET A 1 -19.85 3.80 -62.62
CA MET A 1 -18.74 4.55 -61.97
C MET A 1 -19.34 5.48 -60.91
N GLN A 2 -19.41 5.07 -59.64
CA GLN A 2 -19.79 5.99 -58.54
C GLN A 2 -19.50 5.45 -57.13
N TYR A 3 -18.49 4.60 -56.96
CA TYR A 3 -18.17 4.00 -55.64
C TYR A 3 -16.74 4.33 -55.15
N THR A 4 -16.10 5.32 -55.74
CA THR A 4 -14.68 5.63 -55.49
C THR A 4 -14.49 6.95 -54.74
N LYS A 5 -15.38 7.30 -53.80
CA LYS A 5 -15.26 8.52 -52.97
C LYS A 5 -15.73 8.36 -51.52
N ILE A 6 -15.81 7.14 -50.99
CA ILE A 6 -16.12 6.89 -49.57
C ILE A 6 -15.00 6.07 -48.93
N LEU A 7 -13.76 6.51 -49.10
CA LEU A 7 -12.57 5.82 -48.54
C LEU A 7 -11.62 6.77 -47.79
N ILE A 8 -12.07 7.98 -47.46
CA ILE A 8 -11.22 8.97 -46.76
C ILE A 8 -12.09 9.77 -45.78
N ALA A 9 -12.58 9.16 -44.68
CA ALA A 9 -13.04 9.91 -43.50
C ALA A 9 -13.46 9.02 -42.31
N THR A 10 -12.75 7.94 -41.98
CA THR A 10 -13.01 7.22 -40.70
C THR A 10 -11.76 6.57 -40.12
N THR A 11 -10.62 7.24 -40.19
CA THR A 11 -9.38 6.82 -39.51
C THR A 11 -9.00 7.81 -38.42
N ALA A 12 -9.84 8.00 -37.40
CA ALA A 12 -9.46 8.82 -36.24
C ALA A 12 -10.35 8.66 -34.99
N ILE A 13 -10.89 7.48 -34.65
CA ILE A 13 -11.53 7.31 -33.33
C ILE A 13 -11.28 5.90 -32.78
N VAL A 14 -10.01 5.50 -32.73
CA VAL A 14 -9.58 4.38 -31.90
C VAL A 14 -8.30 4.84 -31.23
N THR A 15 -8.09 4.48 -29.97
CA THR A 15 -6.90 4.77 -29.15
C THR A 15 -6.89 6.11 -28.39
N GLY A 16 -7.91 6.36 -27.55
CA GLY A 16 -7.90 7.50 -26.62
C GLY A 16 -8.44 7.23 -25.21
N LEU A 17 -8.78 5.98 -24.87
CA LEU A 17 -9.43 5.62 -23.59
C LEU A 17 -8.66 4.51 -22.86
N LEU A 18 -7.34 4.60 -22.84
CA LEU A 18 -6.54 3.70 -22.03
C LEU A 18 -5.64 4.51 -21.11
N LEU A 19 -5.87 4.32 -19.81
CA LEU A 19 -4.93 4.50 -18.69
C LEU A 19 -4.85 5.89 -18.04
N ALA A 20 -5.98 6.46 -17.64
CA ALA A 20 -6.01 7.42 -16.52
C ALA A 20 -6.60 6.77 -15.26
N ALA A 21 -6.18 5.55 -14.92
CA ALA A 21 -6.30 5.05 -13.56
C ALA A 21 -5.06 5.51 -12.79
N CYS A 22 -4.97 6.82 -12.52
CA CYS A 22 -4.00 7.33 -11.57
C CYS A 22 -4.30 6.67 -10.22
N THR A 23 -3.42 5.79 -9.76
CA THR A 23 -3.43 5.30 -8.38
C THR A 23 -3.40 6.52 -7.47
N SER A 24 -4.47 6.72 -6.69
CA SER A 24 -4.52 7.71 -5.63
C SER A 24 -3.40 7.38 -4.64
N SER A 25 -2.27 8.08 -4.76
CA SER A 25 -1.24 8.07 -3.74
C SER A 25 -1.73 9.01 -2.66
N SER A 26 -2.32 8.46 -1.59
CA SER A 26 -2.55 9.25 -0.40
C SER A 26 -1.19 9.65 0.14
N LEU A 27 -0.83 10.93 -0.09
CA LEU A 27 0.32 11.54 0.56
C LEU A 27 0.17 11.28 2.07
N PRO A 28 1.19 10.72 2.73
CA PRO A 28 1.17 10.56 4.17
C PRO A 28 0.87 11.94 4.78
N SER A 29 -0.17 12.01 5.60
CA SER A 29 -0.40 13.19 6.44
C SER A 29 0.86 13.41 7.28
N GLY A 30 1.21 14.65 7.63
CA GLY A 30 2.48 14.97 8.31
C GLY A 30 2.74 14.20 9.61
N ASN A 31 1.72 13.54 10.18
CA ASN A 31 1.78 12.73 11.40
C ASN A 31 1.60 11.22 11.15
N ASP A 32 1.61 10.77 9.90
CA ASP A 32 1.46 9.35 9.55
C ASP A 32 2.74 8.57 9.86
N TYR A 33 2.55 7.39 10.44
CA TYR A 33 3.65 6.46 10.65
C TYR A 33 3.86 5.63 9.39
N VAL A 34 4.97 5.89 8.70
CA VAL A 34 5.42 5.14 7.54
C VAL A 34 6.61 4.26 7.91
N TYR A 35 6.53 2.96 7.62
CA TYR A 35 7.63 2.00 7.82
C TYR A 35 7.81 1.15 6.56
N GLN A 36 9.04 1.03 6.05
CA GLN A 36 9.36 0.35 4.77
C GLN A 36 8.44 0.77 3.59
N GLY A 37 8.11 2.06 3.51
CA GLY A 37 7.24 2.60 2.46
C GLY A 37 5.78 2.15 2.56
N ILE A 38 5.33 1.64 3.71
CA ILE A 38 3.92 1.33 4.00
C ILE A 38 3.40 2.35 5.01
N ASN A 39 2.25 2.94 4.73
CA ASN A 39 1.55 3.85 5.65
C ASN A 39 0.66 3.05 6.63
N PHE A 40 0.91 3.23 7.93
CA PHE A 40 0.16 2.62 9.04
C PHE A 40 -0.84 3.57 9.71
N GLY A 41 -1.04 4.75 9.11
CA GLY A 41 -1.94 5.80 9.56
C GLY A 41 -1.31 6.75 10.58
N SER A 42 -2.11 7.72 11.00
CA SER A 42 -1.68 8.82 11.88
C SER A 42 -1.44 8.39 13.32
N ASP A 43 -0.49 9.10 13.95
CA ASP A 43 -0.33 9.19 15.42
C ASP A 43 -0.26 7.84 16.14
N ARG A 44 0.75 7.06 15.78
CA ARG A 44 1.02 5.76 16.39
C ARG A 44 2.09 5.90 17.47
N ASN A 45 1.78 5.44 18.68
CA ASN A 45 2.72 5.51 19.81
C ASN A 45 3.92 4.55 19.64
N ALA A 46 4.92 4.68 20.51
CA ALA A 46 6.16 3.91 20.44
C ALA A 46 5.94 2.38 20.42
N ASN A 47 4.96 1.90 21.19
CA ASN A 47 4.66 0.47 21.27
C ASN A 47 4.04 -0.06 19.97
N PHE A 48 3.13 0.69 19.35
CA PHE A 48 2.62 0.35 18.03
C PHE A 48 3.75 0.30 17.01
N LYS A 49 4.62 1.31 16.99
CA LYS A 49 5.75 1.38 16.06
C LYS A 49 6.68 0.18 16.21
N LYS A 50 6.99 -0.21 17.47
CA LYS A 50 7.76 -1.42 17.79
C LYS A 50 7.07 -2.69 17.27
N GLY A 51 5.77 -2.82 17.50
CA GLY A 51 4.97 -3.94 16.99
C GLY A 51 5.07 -4.08 15.47
N VAL A 52 4.90 -2.98 14.74
CA VAL A 52 5.05 -2.96 13.27
C VAL A 52 6.46 -3.39 12.84
N GLN A 53 7.51 -2.83 13.45
CA GLN A 53 8.89 -3.13 13.11
C GLN A 53 9.20 -4.62 13.22
N ASP A 54 8.87 -5.20 14.37
CA ASP A 54 9.16 -6.61 14.62
C ASP A 54 8.26 -7.52 13.74
N ALA A 55 7.02 -7.09 13.43
CA ALA A 55 6.14 -7.83 12.54
C ALA A 55 6.60 -7.85 11.09
N CYS A 56 7.17 -6.75 10.60
CA CYS A 56 7.72 -6.68 9.24
C CYS A 56 9.00 -7.52 9.11
N ARG A 57 9.91 -7.47 10.09
CA ARG A 57 11.04 -8.42 10.14
C ARG A 57 10.59 -9.88 10.10
N THR A 58 9.50 -10.17 10.79
CA THR A 58 8.89 -11.50 10.77
C THR A 58 8.24 -11.85 9.44
N ALA A 59 7.68 -10.87 8.73
CA ALA A 59 7.19 -11.06 7.37
C ALA A 59 8.34 -11.38 6.40
N ASP A 60 9.53 -10.81 6.64
CA ASP A 60 10.77 -11.04 5.89
C ASP A 60 11.46 -12.37 6.26
N GLY A 61 10.93 -13.10 7.26
CA GLY A 61 11.41 -14.42 7.68
C GLY A 61 12.12 -14.46 9.03
N ASP A 62 12.45 -13.31 9.62
CA ASP A 62 13.08 -13.22 10.95
C ASP A 62 12.03 -13.03 12.06
N TYR A 63 11.64 -14.13 12.69
CA TYR A 63 10.61 -14.12 13.72
C TYR A 63 11.06 -13.39 15.00
N THR A 64 10.58 -12.15 15.16
CA THR A 64 11.01 -11.21 16.21
C THR A 64 9.89 -10.82 17.18
N LYS A 65 8.86 -11.66 17.31
CA LYS A 65 7.69 -11.35 18.16
C LYS A 65 8.06 -11.30 19.63
N ASN A 66 7.93 -10.13 20.25
CA ASN A 66 7.94 -10.04 21.70
C ASN A 66 6.61 -10.57 22.27
N HIS A 67 6.65 -11.77 22.85
CA HIS A 67 5.46 -12.45 23.38
C HIS A 67 4.81 -11.72 24.56
N ASP A 68 5.60 -11.13 25.44
CA ASP A 68 5.08 -10.39 26.60
C ASP A 68 4.39 -9.10 26.16
N GLN A 69 4.99 -8.35 25.25
CA GLN A 69 4.36 -7.16 24.68
C GLN A 69 3.11 -7.53 23.88
N PHE A 70 3.13 -8.62 23.12
CA PHE A 70 1.95 -9.10 22.39
C PHE A 70 0.77 -9.44 23.33
N LYS A 71 1.06 -9.97 24.52
CA LYS A 71 0.04 -10.30 25.51
C LYS A 71 -0.45 -9.07 26.28
N ASN A 72 0.46 -8.23 26.74
CA ASN A 72 0.19 -7.21 27.76
C ASN A 72 0.05 -5.80 27.19
N ASN A 73 0.49 -5.55 25.96
CA ASN A 73 0.47 -4.22 25.35
C ASN A 73 -0.40 -4.19 24.10
N LYS A 74 -1.61 -3.64 24.25
CA LYS A 74 -2.60 -3.52 23.16
C LYS A 74 -2.01 -2.84 21.92
N ASN A 75 -1.22 -1.78 22.09
CA ASN A 75 -0.69 -1.02 20.95
C ASN A 75 0.37 -1.82 20.20
N TYR A 76 1.25 -2.52 20.93
CA TYR A 76 2.21 -3.43 20.32
C TYR A 76 1.49 -4.55 19.54
N ARG A 77 0.48 -5.17 20.15
CA ARG A 77 -0.29 -6.23 19.48
C ARG A 77 -0.93 -5.75 18.18
N ILE A 78 -1.61 -4.60 18.21
CA ILE A 78 -2.24 -4.03 17.00
C ILE A 78 -1.16 -3.72 15.94
N GLY A 79 -0.07 -3.06 16.34
CA GLY A 79 1.03 -2.77 15.40
C GLY A 79 1.63 -4.04 14.81
N TRP A 80 1.74 -5.10 15.61
CA TRP A 80 2.23 -6.40 15.16
C TRP A 80 1.29 -7.06 14.14
N GLU A 81 -0.01 -7.07 14.41
CA GLU A 81 -1.03 -7.63 13.50
C GLU A 81 -1.08 -6.86 12.17
N ASP A 82 -1.09 -5.53 12.24
CA ASP A 82 -1.05 -4.65 11.06
C ASP A 82 0.23 -4.87 10.24
N GLY A 83 1.39 -4.91 10.90
CA GLY A 83 2.68 -5.14 10.24
C GLY A 83 2.74 -6.50 9.55
N ARG A 84 2.29 -7.56 10.23
CA ARG A 84 2.24 -8.94 9.72
C ARG A 84 1.44 -9.06 8.43
N LEU A 85 0.34 -8.30 8.34
CA LEU A 85 -0.54 -8.30 7.17
C LEU A 85 0.07 -7.48 6.02
N LYS A 86 0.56 -6.27 6.32
CA LYS A 86 0.93 -5.30 5.29
C LYS A 86 2.36 -5.45 4.76
N CYS A 87 3.29 -5.94 5.58
CA CYS A 87 4.68 -6.13 5.17
C CYS A 87 4.93 -7.46 4.45
N LYS A 88 3.92 -8.33 4.31
CA LYS A 88 4.07 -9.59 3.58
C LYS A 88 4.28 -9.32 2.08
N GLY A 89 5.38 -9.82 1.53
CA GLY A 89 5.68 -9.75 0.09
C GLY A 89 6.11 -8.36 -0.39
N LYS A 90 6.64 -7.55 0.52
CA LYS A 90 7.37 -6.32 0.22
C LYS A 90 8.80 -6.60 -0.21
#